data_AF-A0AA50E0R0-F1
#
_entry.id   AF-A0AA50E0R0-F1
#
_cell.length_a   1.000
_cell.length_b   1.000
_cell.length_c   1.000
_cell.angle_alpha   90.00
_cell.angle_beta   90.00
_cell.angle_gamma   90.00
#
_symmetry.space_group_name_H-M   'P 1'
#
loop_
_entity.id
_entity.type
_entity.pdbx_description
1 polymer ?
#
loop_
_entity_poly.entity_id
_entity_poly.type
_entity_poly.pdbx_seq_one_letter_code
_entity_poly.pdbx_strand_id
1 'polypeptide(L)' 'MINYGSGPIQRAIAMADCLLTDWQYPPMEANDLAWVYVSLEGEDFLEAVSVIVQQERKKLAIRWLEWGRP' A
#
# COMPACT_ATOMS: atom_id res chain seq x y z
N MET A 1 15.94 18.97 -0.71
CA MET A 1 15.68 18.29 -2.01
C MET A 1 15.32 16.87 -1.66
N ILE A 2 14.14 16.38 -2.06
CA ILE A 2 13.79 14.96 -1.87
C ILE A 2 14.62 14.18 -2.88
N ASN A 3 15.48 13.27 -2.41
CA ASN A 3 16.31 12.45 -3.27
C ASN A 3 15.59 11.11 -3.45
N TYR A 4 15.13 10.84 -4.66
CA TYR A 4 14.49 9.57 -5.01
C TYR A 4 15.57 8.56 -5.38
N GLY A 5 15.29 7.29 -5.13
CA GLY A 5 16.14 6.20 -5.58
C GLY A 5 16.39 6.20 -7.08
N SER A 6 17.59 5.79 -7.47
CA SER A 6 18.03 5.84 -8.87
C SER A 6 17.98 4.49 -9.59
N GLY A 7 17.88 3.39 -8.83
CA GLY A 7 17.87 2.01 -9.34
C GLY A 7 16.47 1.43 -9.58
N PRO A 8 16.38 0.22 -10.16
CA PRO A 8 15.11 -0.51 -10.25
C PRO A 8 14.66 -1.00 -8.86
N ILE A 9 13.35 -1.25 -8.71
CA ILE A 9 12.83 -2.00 -7.57
C ILE A 9 13.40 -3.43 -7.62
N GLN A 10 13.99 -3.86 -6.52
CA GLN A 10 14.55 -5.21 -6.37
C GLN A 10 13.59 -6.14 -5.62
N ARG A 11 12.79 -5.59 -4.69
CA ARG A 11 11.86 -6.37 -3.88
C ARG A 11 10.58 -5.58 -3.57
N ALA A 12 9.45 -6.27 -3.63
CA ALA A 12 8.17 -5.77 -3.16
C ALA A 12 7.67 -6.67 -2.02
N ILE A 13 7.26 -6.08 -0.90
CA ILE A 13 6.88 -6.82 0.31
C ILE A 13 5.53 -6.32 0.79
N ALA A 14 4.54 -7.20 0.79
CA ALA A 14 3.35 -7.02 1.59
C ALA A 14 3.67 -7.52 3.02
N MET A 15 3.79 -6.60 3.97
CA MET A 15 4.08 -6.97 5.36
C MET A 15 2.81 -7.54 5.99
N ALA A 16 2.89 -8.76 6.57
CA ALA A 16 1.74 -9.42 7.17
C ALA A 16 1.10 -8.58 8.29
N ASP A 17 1.94 -7.89 9.08
CA ASP A 17 1.51 -6.99 10.15
C ASP A 17 0.90 -5.67 9.62
N CYS A 18 0.99 -5.42 8.32
CA CYS A 18 0.40 -4.27 7.64
C CYS A 18 -0.73 -4.68 6.70
N LEU A 19 -1.38 -5.82 6.98
CA LEU A 19 -2.66 -6.21 6.44
C LEU A 19 -3.70 -6.01 7.55
N LEU A 20 -4.38 -4.87 7.52
CA LEU A 20 -5.23 -4.42 8.63
C LEU A 20 -6.68 -4.31 8.18
N THR A 21 -7.60 -4.90 8.93
CA THR A 21 -9.04 -4.88 8.65
C THR A 21 -9.80 -3.82 9.44
N ASP A 22 -9.12 -3.13 10.37
CA ASP A 22 -9.66 -2.12 11.30
C ASP A 22 -8.90 -0.78 11.19
N TRP A 23 -8.45 -0.47 9.98
CA TRP A 23 -7.66 0.73 9.70
C TRP A 23 -8.46 2.03 9.81
N GLN A 24 -7.80 3.11 10.24
CA GLN A 24 -8.48 4.36 10.61
C GLN A 24 -8.24 5.51 9.62
N TYR A 25 -7.18 5.49 8.81
CA TYR A 25 -6.86 6.59 7.90
C TYR A 25 -6.27 6.17 6.53
N PRO A 26 -7.03 6.28 5.43
CA PRO A 26 -8.35 6.88 5.36
C PRO A 26 -9.38 5.96 6.05
N PRO A 27 -10.52 6.51 6.48
CA PRO A 27 -11.58 5.71 7.08
C PRO A 27 -12.00 4.57 6.16
N MET A 28 -12.16 3.39 6.73
CA MET A 28 -12.71 2.24 6.01
C MET A 28 -14.21 2.42 5.74
N GLU A 29 -14.63 1.99 4.56
CA GLU A 29 -16.02 1.95 4.11
C GLU A 29 -16.61 0.53 4.25
N ALA A 30 -17.94 0.41 4.15
CA ALA A 30 -18.66 -0.84 4.43
C ALA A 30 -18.23 -2.04 3.55
N ASN A 31 -17.69 -1.79 2.36
CA ASN A 31 -17.24 -2.84 1.44
C ASN A 31 -15.71 -3.02 1.45
N ASP A 32 -14.99 -2.30 2.30
CA ASP A 32 -13.55 -2.46 2.43
C ASP A 32 -13.23 -3.75 3.19
N LEU A 33 -12.19 -4.42 2.72
CA LEU A 33 -11.74 -5.70 3.25
C LEU A 33 -10.47 -5.53 4.08
N ALA A 34 -9.52 -4.76 3.56
CA ALA A 34 -8.25 -4.52 4.22
C ALA A 34 -7.56 -3.28 3.69
N TRP A 35 -6.85 -2.60 4.57
CA TRP A 35 -5.73 -1.74 4.23
C TRP A 35 -4.45 -2.59 4.15
N VAL A 36 -3.67 -2.40 3.09
CA VAL A 36 -2.43 -3.15 2.83
C VAL A 36 -1.29 -2.17 2.57
N TYR A 37 -0.18 -2.33 3.28
CA TYR A 37 1.08 -1.65 2.99
C TYR A 37 2.01 -2.55 2.17
N VAL A 38 2.54 -1.98 1.09
CA VAL A 38 3.55 -2.64 0.25
C VAL A 38 4.80 -1.77 0.26
N SER A 39 5.91 -2.29 0.78
CA SER A 39 7.21 -1.65 0.63
C SER A 39 7.85 -2.05 -0.70
N LEU A 40 8.55 -1.09 -1.30
CA LEU A 40 9.29 -1.23 -2.55
C LEU A 40 10.76 -0.88 -2.25
N GLU A 41 11.61 -1.90 -2.26
CA GLU A 41 13.03 -1.79 -1.90
C GLU A 41 13.90 -1.75 -3.17
N GLY A 42 14.77 -0.76 -3.26
CA GLY A 42 15.89 -0.71 -4.20
C GLY A 42 17.24 -0.72 -3.47
N GLU A 43 18.33 -0.51 -4.22
CA GLU A 43 19.68 -0.48 -3.64
C GLU A 43 19.89 0.72 -2.71
N ASP A 44 19.36 1.88 -3.12
CA ASP A 44 19.55 3.18 -2.47
C ASP A 44 18.24 3.81 -1.98
N PHE A 45 17.11 3.08 -2.02
CA PHE A 45 15.81 3.61 -1.63
C PHE A 45 14.88 2.58 -0.97
N LEU A 46 13.97 3.13 -0.18
CA LEU A 46 12.78 2.46 0.33
C LEU A 46 11.59 3.36 0.04
N GLU A 47 10.68 2.88 -0.81
CA GLU A 47 9.43 3.55 -1.14
C GLU A 47 8.27 2.68 -0.67
N ALA A 48 7.05 3.22 -0.68
CA ALA A 48 5.88 2.44 -0.33
C ALA A 48 4.61 2.90 -1.04
N VAL A 49 3.68 1.96 -1.14
CA VAL A 49 2.29 2.23 -1.49
C VAL A 49 1.40 1.59 -0.44
N SER A 50 0.40 2.33 -0.02
CA SER A 50 -0.71 1.78 0.76
C SER A 50 -1.97 1.75 -0.08
N VAL A 51 -2.75 0.68 0.08
CA VAL A 51 -3.99 0.48 -0.67
C VAL A 51 -5.10 0.04 0.25
N ILE A 52 -6.34 0.38 -0.10
CA ILE A 52 -7.51 -0.27 0.46
C ILE A 52 -8.15 -1.16 -0.60
N VAL A 53 -8.24 -2.44 -0.26
CA VAL A 53 -8.93 -3.46 -1.07
C VAL A 53 -10.40 -3.48 -0.67
N GLN A 54 -11.29 -3.37 -1.65
CA GLN A 54 -12.73 -3.47 -1.46
C GLN A 54 -13.34 -4.63 -2.24
N GLN A 55 -14.54 -5.03 -1.83
CA GLN A 55 -15.41 -5.92 -2.58
C GLN A 55 -16.41 -5.11 -3.41
N GLU A 56 -16.18 -5.01 -4.72
CA GLU A 56 -17.10 -4.36 -5.66
C GLU A 56 -17.74 -5.41 -6.58
N ARG A 57 -19.09 -5.52 -6.58
CA ARG A 57 -19.84 -6.44 -7.45
C ARG A 57 -19.31 -7.89 -7.42
N LYS A 58 -18.99 -8.40 -6.22
CA LYS A 58 -18.40 -9.73 -6.00
C LYS A 58 -16.99 -9.93 -6.62
N LYS A 59 -16.29 -8.85 -6.97
CA LYS A 59 -14.88 -8.86 -7.36
C LYS A 59 -14.04 -8.02 -6.39
N LEU A 60 -12.75 -8.36 -6.28
CA LEU A 60 -11.79 -7.55 -5.53
C LEU A 60 -11.38 -6.34 -6.39
N ALA A 61 -11.32 -5.17 -5.78
CA ALA A 61 -10.88 -3.93 -6.42
C ALA A 61 -10.07 -3.09 -5.45
N ILE A 62 -9.16 -2.26 -5.96
CA ILE A 62 -8.51 -1.21 -5.17
C ILE A 62 -9.43 0.00 -5.16
N ARG A 63 -9.95 0.37 -3.99
CA ARG A 63 -10.79 1.57 -3.82
C ARG A 63 -9.94 2.83 -3.68
N TRP A 64 -8.86 2.70 -2.94
CA TRP A 64 -8.02 3.81 -2.54
C TRP A 64 -6.56 3.42 -2.59
N LEU A 65 -5.72 4.39 -2.94
CA LEU A 65 -4.28 4.26 -3.02
C LEU A 65 -3.64 5.54 -2.52
N GLU A 66 -2.61 5.39 -1.70
CA GLU A 66 -1.69 6.46 -1.33
C GLU A 66 -0.27 6.00 -1.58
N TRP A 67 0.44 6.82 -2.34
CA TRP A 67 1.88 6.74 -2.44
C TRP A 67 2.47 7.30 -1.15
N GLY A 68 3.31 6.52 -0.50
CA GLY A 68 4.14 7.04 0.58
C GLY A 68 5.04 8.15 0.07
N ARG A 69 5.49 9.02 0.99
CA ARG A 69 6.73 9.78 0.80
C ARG A 69 7.88 8.94 1.37
N PRO A 70 9.11 9.06 0.84
CA PRO A 70 10.29 8.38 1.39
C PRO A 70 10.49 8.68 2.87
#